data_AF-A0A0H5QVY7-F1
#
_entry.id   AF-A0A0H5QVY7-F1
#
_cell.length_a   1.000
_cell.length_b   1.000
_cell.length_c   1.000
_cell.angle_alpha   90.00
_cell.angle_beta   90.00
_cell.angle_gamma   90.00
#
_symmetry.space_group_name_H-M   'P 1'
#
loop_
_entity.id
_entity.type
_entity.pdbx_description
1 polymer ?
#
loop_
_entity_poly.entity_id
_entity_poly.type
_entity_poly.pdbx_seq_one_letter_code
_entity_poly.pdbx_strand_id
1 'polypeptide(L)'
;MQLLIIPCSVRKLCAHTLSLMRNKIMYYGDDCLTLSVLQSEVHQAKEEYSQAAKILAEVDLDHISEVAARANLLLRITELYLADDDSVAASRYVLRAHRLIGQCANNTALLVRHKSSYAQVLDAERKFQDAALRYLSLSQMDCPDLISDTDQVIALQHAATCAILAGAGPSRSRVLALLYNDPRARALPNYAMLEAMHCNKIIGPEQQTQFRELLKPHQNADLAGGSTILQRAVLEHNMLAVSKLYQNISLSSLGKRLSISCEEAETVAALMIEQGRMHGIIDQVAQSIIFQDVNIKCPLGSWDDQIQAFCSSLNSVADNVADQIAVGRAT
;
A
#
# COMPACT_ATOMS: atom_id res chain seq x y z
N MET A 1 -13.60 -18.19 24.33
CA MET A 1 -14.71 -17.28 23.96
C MET A 1 -16.01 -18.05 24.03
N GLN A 2 -16.72 -17.99 25.16
CA GLN A 2 -18.11 -18.44 25.20
C GLN A 2 -18.92 -17.40 24.42
N LEU A 3 -19.46 -17.81 23.27
CA LEU A 3 -20.52 -17.07 22.60
C LEU A 3 -21.64 -16.89 23.63
N LEU A 4 -21.76 -15.70 24.18
CA LEU A 4 -22.92 -15.29 24.96
C LEU A 4 -24.08 -15.31 23.96
N ILE A 5 -24.79 -16.44 23.88
CA ILE A 5 -26.05 -16.58 23.17
C ILE A 5 -27.05 -15.71 23.94
N ILE A 6 -26.98 -14.41 23.72
CA ILE A 6 -27.93 -13.46 24.27
C ILE A 6 -29.28 -13.83 23.66
N PRO A 7 -30.29 -14.20 24.48
CA PRO A 7 -31.58 -14.61 23.97
C PRO A 7 -32.15 -13.56 23.01
N CYS A 8 -32.80 -13.97 21.93
CA CYS A 8 -33.39 -13.06 20.95
C CYS A 8 -34.37 -12.04 21.58
N SER A 9 -34.95 -12.39 22.73
CA SER A 9 -35.75 -11.51 23.58
C SER A 9 -34.96 -10.33 24.16
N VAL A 10 -33.73 -10.53 24.61
CA VAL A 10 -32.86 -9.47 25.16
C VAL A 10 -32.46 -8.49 24.06
N ARG A 11 -32.18 -8.96 22.84
CA ARG A 11 -31.92 -8.07 21.69
C ARG A 11 -33.11 -7.16 21.38
N LYS A 12 -34.32 -7.72 21.34
CA LYS A 12 -35.55 -6.95 21.10
C LYS A 12 -35.80 -5.94 22.22
N LEU A 13 -35.53 -6.34 23.47
CA LEU A 13 -35.61 -5.46 24.63
C LEU A 13 -34.62 -4.29 24.50
N CYS A 14 -33.33 -4.55 24.23
CA CYS A 14 -32.31 -3.51 24.06
C CYS A 14 -32.64 -2.55 22.91
N ALA A 15 -33.12 -3.05 21.76
CA ALA A 15 -33.51 -2.21 20.64
C ALA A 15 -34.72 -1.32 20.98
N HIS A 16 -35.69 -1.85 21.75
CA HIS A 16 -36.84 -1.09 22.19
C HIS A 16 -36.49 -0.07 23.29
N THR A 17 -35.63 -0.42 24.25
CA THR A 17 -35.17 0.53 25.27
C THR A 17 -34.34 1.64 24.65
N LEU A 18 -33.48 1.33 23.68
CA LEU A 18 -32.72 2.33 22.92
C LEU A 18 -33.64 3.30 22.17
N SER A 19 -34.69 2.82 21.52
CA SER A 19 -35.61 3.72 20.79
C SER A 19 -36.37 4.67 21.73
N LEU A 20 -36.70 4.22 22.95
CA LEU A 20 -37.31 5.06 23.97
C LEU A 20 -36.33 6.10 24.54
N MET A 21 -35.08 5.68 24.81
CA MET A 21 -34.06 6.57 25.40
C MET A 21 -33.50 7.58 24.40
N ARG A 22 -33.42 7.25 23.11
CA ARG A 22 -32.99 8.18 22.05
C ARG A 22 -33.81 9.46 22.00
N ASN A 23 -35.11 9.37 22.28
CA ASN A 23 -35.99 10.55 22.35
C ASN A 23 -35.63 11.50 23.52
N LYS A 24 -34.83 11.02 24.48
CA LYS A 24 -34.37 11.75 25.68
C LYS A 24 -32.84 11.70 25.82
N ILE A 25 -32.12 11.78 24.69
CA ILE A 25 -30.66 11.56 24.63
C ILE A 25 -29.86 12.48 25.56
N MET A 26 -30.34 13.71 25.80
CA MET A 26 -29.72 14.68 26.72
C MET A 26 -29.57 14.17 28.16
N TYR A 27 -30.41 13.21 28.59
CA TYR A 27 -30.38 12.66 29.94
C TYR A 27 -29.74 11.27 30.02
N TYR A 28 -29.85 10.50 28.93
CA TYR A 28 -29.44 9.09 28.87
C TYR A 28 -28.31 8.85 27.87
N GLY A 29 -27.43 9.82 27.64
CA GLY A 29 -26.36 9.75 26.63
C GLY A 29 -25.43 8.55 26.85
N ASP A 30 -24.94 8.39 28.08
CA ASP A 30 -24.04 7.29 28.45
C ASP A 30 -24.75 5.91 28.39
N ASP A 31 -26.01 5.85 28.83
CA ASP A 31 -26.83 4.65 28.74
C ASP A 31 -27.13 4.27 27.28
N CYS A 32 -27.37 5.27 26.42
CA CYS A 32 -27.52 5.07 24.98
C CYS A 32 -26.24 4.52 24.35
N LEU A 33 -25.08 5.03 24.74
CA LEU A 33 -23.78 4.54 24.25
C LEU A 33 -23.56 3.09 24.67
N THR A 34 -23.72 2.78 25.96
CA THR A 34 -23.48 1.42 26.48
C THR A 34 -24.39 0.39 25.84
N LEU A 35 -25.69 0.69 25.71
CA LEU A 35 -26.62 -0.20 25.01
C LEU A 35 -26.30 -0.34 23.52
N SER A 36 -25.86 0.73 22.85
CA SER A 36 -25.47 0.67 21.44
C SER A 36 -24.23 -0.22 21.24
N VAL A 37 -23.25 -0.15 22.15
CA VAL A 37 -22.09 -1.05 22.15
C VAL A 37 -22.52 -2.51 22.35
N LEU A 38 -23.34 -2.80 23.36
CA LEU A 38 -23.83 -4.17 23.61
C LEU A 38 -24.62 -4.71 22.41
N GLN A 39 -25.47 -3.90 21.80
CA GLN A 39 -26.23 -4.32 20.62
C GLN A 39 -25.29 -4.57 19.43
N SER A 40 -24.28 -3.72 19.23
CA SER A 40 -23.26 -3.93 18.18
C SER A 40 -22.51 -5.24 18.37
N GLU A 41 -22.18 -5.63 19.61
CA GLU A 41 -21.51 -6.89 19.94
C GLU A 41 -22.39 -8.10 19.65
N VAL A 42 -23.71 -7.98 19.88
CA VAL A 42 -24.67 -9.04 19.52
C VAL A 42 -24.73 -9.24 18.00
N HIS A 43 -24.73 -8.15 17.22
CA HIS A 43 -24.71 -8.24 15.76
C HIS A 43 -23.36 -8.75 15.23
N GLN A 44 -22.25 -8.31 15.83
CA GLN A 44 -20.90 -8.79 15.52
C GLN A 44 -20.77 -10.31 15.78
N ALA A 45 -21.32 -10.82 16.89
CA ALA A 45 -21.33 -12.24 17.21
C ALA A 45 -22.16 -13.10 16.22
N LYS A 46 -23.00 -12.46 15.40
CA LYS A 46 -23.78 -13.09 14.32
C LYS A 46 -23.18 -12.85 12.94
N GLU A 47 -22.00 -12.26 12.86
CA GLU A 47 -21.35 -11.87 11.60
C GLU A 47 -22.15 -10.83 10.79
N GLU A 48 -23.07 -10.10 11.44
CA GLU A 48 -23.86 -9.01 10.85
C GLU A 48 -23.11 -7.67 10.99
N TYR A 49 -21.89 -7.57 10.44
CA TYR A 49 -20.96 -6.46 10.69
C TYR A 49 -21.49 -5.08 10.25
N SER A 50 -22.09 -4.98 9.07
CA SER A 50 -22.74 -3.74 8.59
C SER A 50 -23.83 -3.24 9.53
N GLN A 51 -24.62 -4.14 10.13
CA GLN A 51 -25.67 -3.75 11.07
C GLN A 51 -25.07 -3.27 12.40
N ALA A 52 -24.05 -3.97 12.90
CA ALA A 52 -23.30 -3.55 14.08
C ALA A 52 -22.72 -2.13 13.91
N ALA A 53 -22.13 -1.85 12.74
CA ALA A 53 -21.56 -0.56 12.41
C ALA A 53 -22.61 0.56 12.35
N LYS A 54 -23.79 0.28 11.76
CA LYS A 54 -24.91 1.23 11.69
C LYS A 54 -25.42 1.63 13.08
N ILE A 55 -25.54 0.68 14.00
CA ILE A 55 -25.97 0.96 15.37
C ILE A 55 -25.01 1.92 16.08
N LEU A 56 -23.70 1.67 15.94
CA LEU A 56 -22.67 2.54 16.52
C LEU A 56 -22.61 3.91 15.83
N ALA A 57 -22.89 3.98 14.53
CA ALA A 57 -22.92 5.23 13.78
C ALA A 57 -24.08 6.17 14.15
N GLU A 58 -25.15 5.64 14.75
CA GLU A 58 -26.28 6.42 15.26
C GLU A 58 -26.00 7.11 16.61
N VAL A 59 -24.89 6.75 17.27
CA VAL A 59 -24.47 7.39 18.52
C VAL A 59 -24.03 8.82 18.24
N ASP A 60 -24.57 9.76 19.01
CA ASP A 60 -24.14 11.15 18.95
C ASP A 60 -22.76 11.33 19.61
N LEU A 61 -21.76 11.67 18.80
CA LEU A 61 -20.38 11.83 19.25
C LEU A 61 -20.19 13.06 20.15
N ASP A 62 -21.08 14.05 20.08
CA ASP A 62 -20.94 15.30 20.84
C ASP A 62 -21.16 15.08 22.34
N HIS A 63 -21.92 14.03 22.70
CA HIS A 63 -22.13 13.62 24.09
C HIS A 63 -20.87 12.98 24.72
N ILE A 64 -19.95 12.47 23.91
CA ILE A 64 -18.70 11.87 24.39
C ILE A 64 -17.70 13.00 24.62
N SER A 65 -17.36 13.34 25.86
CA SER A 65 -16.41 14.44 26.12
C SER A 65 -14.97 14.12 25.71
N GLU A 66 -14.54 12.87 25.91
CA GLU A 66 -13.17 12.44 25.67
C GLU A 66 -12.89 12.18 24.18
N VAL A 67 -11.89 12.89 23.63
CA VAL A 67 -11.50 12.76 22.21
C VAL A 67 -11.01 11.35 21.87
N ALA A 68 -10.30 10.69 22.79
CA ALA A 68 -9.84 9.32 22.60
C ALA A 68 -11.01 8.33 22.51
N ALA A 69 -12.06 8.50 23.32
CA ALA A 69 -13.27 7.68 23.25
C ALA A 69 -14.01 7.87 21.92
N ARG A 70 -14.13 9.11 21.42
CA ARG A 70 -14.68 9.39 20.08
C ARG A 70 -13.88 8.70 18.98
N ALA A 71 -12.55 8.82 19.02
CA ALA A 71 -11.68 8.20 18.03
C ALA A 71 -11.77 6.66 18.08
N ASN A 72 -11.83 6.06 19.28
CA ASN A 72 -12.01 4.62 19.45
C ASN A 72 -13.33 4.13 18.84
N LEU A 73 -14.45 4.84 19.08
CA LEU A 73 -15.74 4.50 18.48
C LEU A 73 -15.70 4.57 16.95
N LEU A 74 -15.11 5.62 16.39
CA LEU A 74 -14.95 5.77 14.94
C LEU A 74 -14.09 4.67 14.31
N LEU A 75 -13.00 4.26 14.99
CA LEU A 75 -12.17 3.15 14.54
C LEU A 75 -12.92 1.83 14.63
N ARG A 76 -13.70 1.59 15.69
CA ARG A 76 -14.54 0.39 15.80
C ARG A 76 -15.56 0.30 14.67
N ILE A 77 -16.20 1.42 14.31
CA ILE A 77 -17.10 1.48 13.15
C ILE A 77 -16.34 1.16 11.86
N THR A 78 -15.13 1.71 11.70
CA THR A 78 -14.28 1.45 10.52
C THR A 78 -13.93 -0.03 10.39
N GLU A 79 -13.48 -0.67 11.48
CA GLU A 79 -13.13 -2.09 11.51
C GLU A 79 -14.32 -2.99 11.19
N LEU A 80 -15.52 -2.64 11.65
CA LEU A 80 -16.75 -3.38 11.31
C LEU A 80 -17.09 -3.27 9.81
N TYR A 81 -16.97 -2.10 9.20
CA TYR A 81 -17.19 -1.97 7.76
C TYR A 81 -16.11 -2.68 6.93
N LEU A 82 -14.85 -2.67 7.39
CA LEU A 82 -13.77 -3.45 6.75
C LEU A 82 -14.02 -4.96 6.83
N ALA A 83 -14.64 -5.46 7.91
CA ALA A 83 -15.00 -6.88 8.04
C ALA A 83 -16.09 -7.32 7.05
N ASP A 84 -16.86 -6.38 6.48
CA ASP A 84 -17.91 -6.61 5.49
C ASP A 84 -17.49 -6.16 4.07
N ASP A 85 -16.19 -5.92 3.86
CA ASP A 85 -15.60 -5.40 2.61
C ASP A 85 -16.20 -4.06 2.11
N ASP A 86 -16.91 -3.29 2.95
CA ASP A 86 -17.46 -1.97 2.63
C ASP A 86 -16.40 -0.86 2.84
N SER A 87 -15.46 -0.77 1.90
CA SER A 87 -14.38 0.20 1.93
C SER A 87 -14.85 1.65 1.87
N VAL A 88 -15.99 1.92 1.22
CA VAL A 88 -16.55 3.27 1.07
C VAL A 88 -17.06 3.78 2.41
N ALA A 89 -17.85 2.98 3.13
CA ALA A 89 -18.30 3.33 4.46
C ALA A 89 -17.12 3.44 5.43
N ALA A 90 -16.20 2.45 5.43
CA ALA A 90 -15.01 2.47 6.27
C ALA A 90 -14.17 3.74 6.09
N SER A 91 -13.96 4.18 4.84
CA SER A 91 -13.22 5.40 4.49
C SER A 91 -13.79 6.65 5.14
N ARG A 92 -15.13 6.78 5.14
CA ARG A 92 -15.80 7.93 5.76
C ARG A 92 -15.49 8.03 7.25
N TYR A 93 -15.46 6.91 7.98
CA TYR A 93 -15.22 6.92 9.42
C TYR A 93 -13.74 7.00 9.78
N VAL A 94 -12.86 6.36 9.03
CA VAL A 94 -11.41 6.44 9.28
C VAL A 94 -10.89 7.86 9.06
N LEU A 95 -11.40 8.58 8.04
CA LEU A 95 -11.02 9.99 7.80
C LEU A 95 -11.51 10.92 8.92
N ARG A 96 -12.65 10.61 9.55
CA ARG A 96 -13.10 11.33 10.75
C ARG A 96 -12.20 11.04 11.94
N ALA A 97 -11.84 9.78 12.16
CA ALA A 97 -10.89 9.39 13.21
C ALA A 97 -9.52 10.04 13.00
N HIS A 98 -9.04 10.10 11.76
CA HIS A 98 -7.77 10.71 11.37
C HIS A 98 -7.65 12.19 11.78
N ARG A 99 -8.76 12.93 11.78
CA ARG A 99 -8.76 14.34 12.23
C ARG A 99 -8.58 14.50 13.74
N LEU A 100 -8.97 13.48 14.51
CA LEU A 100 -8.88 13.46 15.97
C LEU A 100 -7.57 12.84 16.47
N ILE A 101 -6.95 11.97 15.66
CA ILE A 101 -5.82 11.13 16.08
C ILE A 101 -4.61 11.91 16.59
N GLY A 102 -4.37 13.12 16.05
CA GLY A 102 -3.28 13.99 16.48
C GLY A 102 -3.39 14.44 17.94
N GLN A 103 -4.60 14.51 18.49
CA GLN A 103 -4.87 14.85 19.89
C GLN A 103 -4.73 13.63 20.82
N CYS A 104 -4.65 12.42 20.26
CA CYS A 104 -4.54 11.16 20.98
C CYS A 104 -3.11 10.60 20.98
N ALA A 105 -2.09 11.45 20.82
CA ALA A 105 -0.69 11.03 20.66
C ALA A 105 -0.17 10.17 21.84
N ASN A 106 -0.74 10.36 23.04
CA ASN A 106 -0.36 9.61 24.25
C ASN A 106 -0.91 8.18 24.27
N ASN A 107 -1.86 7.83 23.39
CA ASN A 107 -2.51 6.52 23.35
C ASN A 107 -1.97 5.69 22.19
N THR A 108 -0.85 5.00 22.42
CA THR A 108 -0.15 4.19 21.42
C THR A 108 -1.03 3.10 20.81
N ALA A 109 -1.85 2.41 21.62
CA ALA A 109 -2.78 1.38 21.14
C ALA A 109 -3.77 1.93 20.10
N LEU A 110 -4.31 3.12 20.35
CA LEU A 110 -5.23 3.79 19.43
C LEU A 110 -4.51 4.23 18.15
N LEU A 111 -3.27 4.75 18.26
CA LEU A 111 -2.45 5.09 17.09
C LEU A 111 -2.18 3.88 16.19
N VAL A 112 -1.85 2.73 16.78
CA VAL A 112 -1.60 1.47 16.04
C VAL A 112 -2.86 1.00 15.33
N ARG A 113 -4.01 0.95 16.02
CA ARG A 113 -5.30 0.60 15.40
C ARG A 113 -5.65 1.52 14.24
N HIS A 114 -5.54 2.83 14.46
CA HIS A 114 -5.75 3.82 13.39
C HIS A 114 -4.83 3.59 12.18
N LYS A 115 -3.53 3.40 12.40
CA LYS A 115 -2.58 3.16 11.29
C LYS A 115 -2.94 1.90 10.51
N SER A 116 -3.28 0.81 11.22
CA SER A 116 -3.68 -0.46 10.60
C SER A 116 -4.95 -0.30 9.77
N SER A 117 -6.05 0.18 10.37
CA SER A 117 -7.32 0.36 9.66
C SER A 117 -7.21 1.35 8.51
N TYR A 118 -6.45 2.43 8.67
CA TYR A 118 -6.28 3.42 7.60
C TYR A 118 -5.49 2.87 6.41
N ALA A 119 -4.44 2.07 6.67
CA ALA A 119 -3.72 1.39 5.60
C ALA A 119 -4.61 0.39 4.83
N GLN A 120 -5.46 -0.36 5.55
CA GLN A 120 -6.41 -1.30 4.95
C GLN A 120 -7.47 -0.61 4.08
N VAL A 121 -8.01 0.52 4.53
CA VAL A 121 -8.94 1.34 3.73
C VAL A 121 -8.26 1.81 2.44
N LEU A 122 -7.05 2.36 2.53
CA LEU A 122 -6.33 2.87 1.36
C LEU A 122 -6.01 1.75 0.35
N ASP A 123 -5.65 0.56 0.83
CA ASP A 123 -5.45 -0.64 0.01
C ASP A 123 -6.73 -1.03 -0.73
N ALA A 124 -7.86 -1.09 -0.02
CA ALA A 124 -9.17 -1.41 -0.60
C ALA A 124 -9.68 -0.34 -1.60
N GLU A 125 -9.36 0.93 -1.36
CA GLU A 125 -9.64 2.05 -2.28
C GLU A 125 -8.67 2.13 -3.47
N ARG A 126 -7.72 1.19 -3.59
CA ARG A 126 -6.68 1.14 -4.64
C ARG A 126 -5.69 2.31 -4.61
N LYS A 127 -5.58 3.00 -3.47
CA LYS A 127 -4.57 4.04 -3.20
C LYS A 127 -3.27 3.39 -2.72
N PHE A 128 -2.73 2.49 -3.55
CA PHE A 128 -1.64 1.58 -3.15
C PHE A 128 -0.36 2.27 -2.70
N GLN A 129 0.00 3.40 -3.32
CA GLN A 129 1.21 4.13 -2.94
C GLN A 129 1.11 4.65 -1.50
N ASP A 130 -0.03 5.21 -1.12
CA ASP A 130 -0.27 5.72 0.23
C ASP A 130 -0.40 4.57 1.22
N ALA A 131 -1.10 3.50 0.85
CA ALA A 131 -1.21 2.28 1.65
C ALA A 131 0.16 1.68 1.96
N ALA A 132 1.04 1.57 0.96
CA ALA A 132 2.39 1.04 1.10
C ALA A 132 3.22 1.81 2.14
N LEU A 133 3.17 3.15 2.10
CA LEU A 133 3.85 4.00 3.08
C LEU A 133 3.29 3.81 4.49
N ARG A 134 1.96 3.66 4.64
CA ARG A 134 1.33 3.43 5.96
C ARG A 134 1.69 2.07 6.53
N TYR A 135 1.62 1.01 5.73
CA TYR A 135 2.05 -0.33 6.15
C TYR A 135 3.54 -0.38 6.50
N LEU A 136 4.41 0.26 5.71
CA LEU A 136 5.83 0.38 6.03
C LEU A 136 6.06 1.13 7.35
N SER A 137 5.32 2.22 7.56
CA SER A 137 5.38 2.96 8.83
C SER A 137 4.87 2.18 10.04
N LEU A 138 4.08 1.12 9.81
CA LEU A 138 3.55 0.22 10.85
C LEU A 138 4.58 -0.88 11.14
N SER A 139 5.20 -1.46 10.12
CA SER A 139 6.26 -2.48 10.27
C SER A 139 7.55 -1.95 10.92
N GLN A 140 7.72 -0.64 11.00
CA GLN A 140 8.83 0.06 11.64
C GLN A 140 8.48 0.60 13.04
N MET A 141 7.28 0.34 13.56
CA MET A 141 6.91 0.82 14.90
C MET A 141 7.50 -0.05 16.00
N ASP A 142 8.31 0.57 16.85
CA ASP A 142 8.88 -0.08 18.04
C ASP A 142 7.89 -0.03 19.21
N CYS A 143 6.95 -0.97 19.22
CA CYS A 143 5.98 -1.16 20.32
C CYS A 143 5.64 -2.65 20.53
N PRO A 144 6.56 -3.42 21.13
CA PRO A 144 6.43 -4.89 21.24
C PRO A 144 5.23 -5.34 22.08
N ASP A 145 4.75 -4.50 23.01
CA ASP A 145 3.57 -4.79 23.82
C ASP A 145 2.25 -4.79 23.01
N LEU A 146 2.26 -4.16 21.82
CA LEU A 146 1.07 -3.95 21.00
C LEU A 146 1.16 -4.61 19.62
N ILE A 147 2.36 -4.74 19.07
CA ILE A 147 2.58 -5.32 17.74
C ILE A 147 3.63 -6.42 17.90
N SER A 148 3.23 -7.65 17.57
CA SER A 148 4.15 -8.78 17.55
C SER A 148 5.11 -8.70 16.35
N ASP A 149 6.27 -9.35 16.45
CA ASP A 149 7.21 -9.45 15.32
C ASP A 149 6.54 -10.05 14.08
N THR A 150 5.62 -11.01 14.28
CA THR A 150 4.83 -11.60 13.20
C THR A 150 3.93 -10.57 12.52
N ASP A 151 3.26 -9.70 13.28
CA ASP A 151 2.40 -8.65 12.73
C ASP A 151 3.21 -7.58 11.99
N GLN A 152 4.41 -7.25 12.47
CA GLN A 152 5.32 -6.35 11.77
C GLN A 152 5.74 -6.91 10.41
N VAL A 153 6.05 -8.21 10.34
CA VAL A 153 6.40 -8.89 9.09
C VAL A 153 5.19 -8.95 8.14
N ILE A 154 3.99 -9.22 8.64
CA ILE A 154 2.75 -9.17 7.84
C ILE A 154 2.51 -7.75 7.30
N ALA A 155 2.73 -6.71 8.11
CA ALA A 155 2.62 -5.33 7.66
C ALA A 155 3.66 -5.00 6.58
N LEU A 156 4.91 -5.48 6.73
CA LEU A 156 5.95 -5.33 5.72
C LEU A 156 5.57 -6.04 4.41
N GLN A 157 4.98 -7.23 4.49
CA GLN A 157 4.46 -7.95 3.32
C GLN A 157 3.37 -7.15 2.60
N HIS A 158 2.40 -6.59 3.33
CA HIS A 158 1.36 -5.74 2.76
C HIS A 158 1.96 -4.47 2.13
N ALA A 159 2.96 -3.86 2.75
CA ALA A 159 3.68 -2.71 2.21
C ALA A 159 4.33 -3.04 0.86
N ALA A 160 5.01 -4.18 0.77
CA ALA A 160 5.61 -4.68 -0.46
C ALA A 160 4.56 -4.97 -1.54
N THR A 161 3.47 -5.64 -1.21
CA THR A 161 2.38 -5.90 -2.15
C THR A 161 1.78 -4.60 -2.70
N CYS A 162 1.47 -3.63 -1.84
CA CYS A 162 0.94 -2.34 -2.27
C CYS A 162 1.95 -1.56 -3.14
N ALA A 163 3.24 -1.56 -2.78
CA ALA A 163 4.27 -0.91 -3.58
C ALA A 163 4.42 -1.55 -4.97
N ILE A 164 4.28 -2.87 -5.07
CA ILE A 164 4.29 -3.60 -6.36
C ILE A 164 3.07 -3.22 -7.21
N LEU A 165 1.88 -3.10 -6.61
CA LEU A 165 0.63 -2.75 -7.32
C LEU A 165 0.49 -1.26 -7.65
N ALA A 166 1.25 -0.37 -6.99
CA ALA A 166 1.24 1.05 -7.29
C ALA A 166 1.73 1.35 -8.72
N GLY A 167 1.26 2.45 -9.31
CA GLY A 167 1.67 2.90 -10.64
C GLY A 167 3.17 3.23 -10.72
N ALA A 168 3.81 2.90 -11.84
CA ALA A 168 5.24 3.08 -12.02
C ALA A 168 5.66 4.56 -11.94
N GLY A 169 6.67 4.90 -11.14
CA GLY A 169 7.17 6.28 -11.04
C GLY A 169 8.14 6.52 -9.87
N PRO A 170 8.69 7.75 -9.72
CA PRO A 170 9.75 8.05 -8.76
C PRO A 170 9.36 7.82 -7.29
N SER A 171 8.11 8.10 -6.94
CA SER A 171 7.60 7.86 -5.58
C SER A 171 7.60 6.36 -5.24
N ARG A 172 7.10 5.53 -6.16
CA ARG A 172 7.09 4.07 -6.04
C ARG A 172 8.50 3.50 -5.95
N SER A 173 9.42 3.93 -6.83
CA SER A 173 10.81 3.47 -6.82
C SER A 173 11.52 3.70 -5.48
N ARG A 174 11.26 4.84 -4.81
CA ARG A 174 11.79 5.11 -3.47
C ARG A 174 11.26 4.14 -2.43
N VAL A 175 9.95 3.84 -2.45
CA VAL A 175 9.35 2.88 -1.51
C VAL A 175 9.88 1.47 -1.75
N LEU A 176 10.01 1.04 -3.01
CA LEU A 176 10.61 -0.25 -3.36
C LEU A 176 12.06 -0.36 -2.84
N ALA A 177 12.85 0.71 -2.93
CA ALA A 177 14.21 0.74 -2.39
C ALA A 177 14.26 0.61 -0.86
N LEU A 178 13.37 1.30 -0.15
CA LEU A 178 13.25 1.17 1.31
C LEU A 178 12.91 -0.27 1.72
N LEU A 179 11.96 -0.90 1.01
CA LEU A 179 11.55 -2.28 1.26
C LEU A 179 12.66 -3.27 0.93
N TYR A 180 13.34 -3.11 -0.21
CA TYR A 180 14.43 -3.99 -0.63
C TYR A 180 15.61 -3.99 0.35
N ASN A 181 15.88 -2.83 0.96
CA ASN A 181 16.95 -2.66 1.94
C ASN A 181 16.56 -3.13 3.37
N ASP A 182 15.29 -3.43 3.64
CA ASP A 182 14.90 -4.02 4.92
C ASP A 182 15.37 -5.49 4.96
N PRO A 183 16.21 -5.89 5.94
CA PRO A 183 16.73 -7.26 6.01
C PRO A 183 15.63 -8.32 6.13
N ARG A 184 14.48 -7.97 6.73
CA ARG A 184 13.34 -8.87 6.90
C ARG A 184 12.63 -9.16 5.58
N ALA A 185 12.78 -8.27 4.58
CA ALA A 185 12.09 -8.40 3.30
C ALA A 185 12.47 -9.68 2.56
N ARG A 186 13.70 -10.19 2.75
CA ARG A 186 14.19 -11.42 2.09
C ARG A 186 13.40 -12.67 2.44
N ALA A 187 12.76 -12.69 3.62
CA ALA A 187 11.95 -13.81 4.07
C ALA A 187 10.50 -13.75 3.57
N LEU A 188 10.11 -12.64 2.90
CA LEU A 188 8.74 -12.45 2.45
C LEU A 188 8.42 -13.32 1.23
N PRO A 189 7.19 -13.86 1.14
CA PRO A 189 6.77 -14.68 -0.01
C PRO A 189 6.76 -13.88 -1.33
N ASN A 190 6.58 -12.56 -1.27
CA ASN A 190 6.59 -11.67 -2.42
C ASN A 190 7.97 -11.06 -2.73
N TYR A 191 9.05 -11.49 -2.07
CA TYR A 191 10.38 -10.90 -2.24
C TYR A 191 10.90 -11.00 -3.68
N ALA A 192 10.67 -12.12 -4.38
CA ALA A 192 11.13 -12.29 -5.76
C ALA A 192 10.56 -11.22 -6.71
N MET A 193 9.28 -10.89 -6.55
CA MET A 193 8.63 -9.82 -7.30
C MET A 193 9.13 -8.43 -6.87
N LEU A 194 9.33 -8.21 -5.56
CA LEU A 194 9.91 -6.97 -5.03
C LEU A 194 11.31 -6.71 -5.62
N GLU A 195 12.19 -7.71 -5.62
CA GLU A 195 13.54 -7.62 -6.19
C GLU A 195 13.47 -7.32 -7.69
N ALA A 196 12.64 -8.04 -8.45
CA ALA A 196 12.50 -7.82 -9.89
C ALA A 196 12.04 -6.40 -10.20
N MET A 197 11.06 -5.89 -9.45
CA MET A 197 10.56 -4.52 -9.56
C MET A 197 11.65 -3.49 -9.20
N HIS A 198 12.36 -3.69 -8.09
CA HIS A 198 13.41 -2.76 -7.65
C HIS A 198 14.59 -2.69 -8.64
N CYS A 199 15.06 -3.84 -9.12
CA CYS A 199 16.16 -3.94 -10.08
C CYS A 199 15.76 -3.55 -11.52
N ASN A 200 14.53 -3.10 -11.76
CA ASN A 200 14.00 -2.79 -13.09
C ASN A 200 14.12 -3.97 -14.09
N LYS A 201 13.95 -5.21 -13.60
CA LYS A 201 13.88 -6.39 -14.47
C LYS A 201 12.53 -6.40 -15.19
N ILE A 202 12.49 -6.92 -16.42
CA ILE A 202 11.25 -7.17 -17.16
C ILE A 202 10.56 -8.38 -16.54
N ILE A 203 9.27 -8.24 -16.21
CA ILE A 203 8.47 -9.25 -15.52
C ILE A 203 7.66 -10.04 -16.54
N GLY A 204 7.92 -11.35 -16.60
CA GLY A 204 7.24 -12.29 -17.48
C GLY A 204 5.90 -12.80 -16.94
N PRO A 205 5.12 -13.54 -17.74
CA PRO A 205 3.79 -14.04 -17.36
C PRO A 205 3.83 -15.02 -16.18
N GLU A 206 4.84 -15.89 -16.09
CA GLU A 206 4.97 -16.88 -14.99
C GLU A 206 5.14 -16.21 -13.62
N GLN A 207 5.94 -15.14 -13.56
CA GLN A 207 6.12 -14.36 -12.33
C GLN A 207 4.83 -13.64 -11.94
N GLN A 208 4.05 -13.18 -12.92
CA GLN A 208 2.74 -12.57 -12.66
C GLN A 208 1.76 -13.58 -12.08
N THR A 209 1.70 -14.80 -12.63
CA THR A 209 0.81 -15.85 -12.12
C THR A 209 1.16 -16.24 -10.69
N GLN A 210 2.44 -16.43 -10.38
CA GLN A 210 2.90 -16.74 -9.01
C GLN A 210 2.56 -15.63 -8.02
N PHE A 211 2.76 -14.37 -8.41
CA PHE A 211 2.46 -13.24 -7.52
C PHE A 211 0.94 -13.05 -7.35
N ARG A 212 0.13 -13.35 -8.37
CA ARG A 212 -1.33 -13.23 -8.32
C ARG A 212 -1.96 -14.13 -7.25
N GLU A 213 -1.37 -15.30 -7.00
CA GLU A 213 -1.81 -16.24 -5.95
C GLU A 213 -1.63 -15.68 -4.53
N LEU A 214 -0.72 -14.72 -4.36
CA LEU A 214 -0.46 -14.06 -3.06
C LEU A 214 -1.39 -12.85 -2.80
N LEU A 215 -2.17 -12.42 -3.80
CA LEU A 215 -2.99 -11.21 -3.72
C LEU A 215 -4.37 -11.49 -3.12
N LYS A 216 -4.90 -10.50 -2.41
CA LYS A 216 -6.27 -10.52 -1.89
C LYS A 216 -7.29 -10.37 -3.03
N PRO A 217 -8.55 -10.81 -2.84
CA PRO A 217 -9.59 -10.69 -3.86
C PRO A 217 -9.76 -9.25 -4.41
N HIS A 218 -9.79 -8.23 -3.54
CA HIS A 218 -9.94 -6.83 -3.97
C HIS A 218 -8.72 -6.30 -4.75
N GLN A 219 -7.52 -6.85 -4.53
CA GLN A 219 -6.30 -6.51 -5.26
C GLN A 219 -6.25 -7.17 -6.65
N ASN A 220 -7.01 -8.25 -6.84
CA ASN A 220 -7.16 -8.98 -8.10
C ASN A 220 -8.32 -8.49 -8.98
N ALA A 221 -8.93 -7.36 -8.63
CA ALA A 221 -10.10 -6.84 -9.34
C ALA A 221 -9.77 -6.38 -10.78
N ASP A 222 -10.76 -6.53 -11.66
CA ASP A 222 -10.68 -6.08 -13.04
C ASP A 222 -10.88 -4.55 -13.13
N LEU A 223 -10.15 -3.94 -14.06
CA LEU A 223 -10.30 -2.54 -14.46
C LEU A 223 -11.33 -2.43 -15.60
N ALA A 224 -11.80 -1.21 -15.87
CA ALA A 224 -12.81 -0.93 -16.90
C ALA A 224 -12.41 -1.31 -18.36
N GLY A 225 -11.20 -1.82 -18.58
CA GLY A 225 -10.67 -2.28 -19.87
C GLY A 225 -10.34 -3.78 -19.91
N GLY A 226 -10.87 -4.59 -19.00
CA GLY A 226 -10.69 -6.06 -19.01
C GLY A 226 -9.30 -6.56 -18.57
N SER A 227 -8.41 -5.67 -18.15
CA SER A 227 -7.13 -6.00 -17.52
C SER A 227 -7.24 -5.93 -15.99
N THR A 228 -6.42 -6.72 -15.29
CA THR A 228 -6.34 -6.66 -13.83
C THR A 228 -5.45 -5.50 -13.37
N ILE A 229 -5.61 -5.07 -12.11
CA ILE A 229 -4.74 -4.09 -11.46
C ILE A 229 -3.26 -4.49 -11.60
N LEU A 230 -2.95 -5.76 -11.33
CA LEU A 230 -1.59 -6.29 -11.43
C LEU A 230 -1.04 -6.19 -12.87
N GLN A 231 -1.83 -6.61 -13.87
CA GLN A 231 -1.41 -6.56 -15.27
C GLN A 231 -1.09 -5.13 -15.70
N ARG A 232 -1.91 -4.17 -15.30
CA ARG A 232 -1.66 -2.76 -15.58
C ARG A 232 -0.37 -2.26 -14.93
N ALA A 233 -0.16 -2.56 -13.64
CA ALA A 233 1.03 -2.15 -12.91
C ALA A 233 2.31 -2.77 -13.50
N VAL A 234 2.27 -4.05 -13.89
CA VAL A 234 3.38 -4.76 -14.51
C VAL A 234 3.68 -4.21 -15.90
N LEU A 235 2.65 -3.90 -16.68
CA LEU A 235 2.83 -3.32 -18.01
C LEU A 235 3.52 -1.95 -17.95
N GLU A 236 3.07 -1.06 -17.06
CA GLU A 236 3.72 0.24 -16.84
C GLU A 236 5.15 0.09 -16.32
N HIS A 237 5.38 -0.86 -15.41
CA HIS A 237 6.73 -1.16 -14.92
C HIS A 237 7.65 -1.66 -16.03
N ASN A 238 7.20 -2.64 -16.82
CA ASN A 238 7.99 -3.21 -17.90
C ASN A 238 8.31 -2.16 -18.97
N MET A 239 7.39 -1.22 -19.23
CA MET A 239 7.65 -0.11 -20.15
C MET A 239 8.76 0.80 -19.63
N LEU A 240 8.76 1.13 -18.34
CA LEU A 240 9.83 1.91 -17.70
C LEU A 240 11.16 1.12 -17.65
N ALA A 241 11.11 -0.19 -17.45
CA ALA A 241 12.30 -1.04 -17.56
C ALA A 241 12.89 -0.99 -18.99
N VAL A 242 12.05 -1.08 -20.02
CA VAL A 242 12.47 -0.96 -21.42
C VAL A 242 13.06 0.41 -21.71
N SER A 243 12.50 1.50 -21.16
CA SER A 243 13.04 2.85 -21.39
C SER A 243 14.46 3.04 -20.84
N LYS A 244 14.88 2.23 -19.86
CA LYS A 244 16.24 2.22 -19.32
C LYS A 244 17.19 1.31 -20.09
N LEU A 245 16.66 0.33 -20.83
CA LEU A 245 17.45 -0.65 -21.58
C LEU A 245 17.71 -0.22 -23.03
N TYR A 246 16.84 0.61 -23.60
CA TYR A 246 16.89 1.02 -24.99
C TYR A 246 16.97 2.54 -25.12
N GLN A 247 17.76 3.03 -26.08
CA GLN A 247 17.70 4.43 -26.50
C GLN A 247 16.48 4.69 -27.39
N ASN A 248 16.16 3.74 -28.27
CA ASN A 248 14.96 3.76 -29.08
C ASN A 248 14.44 2.34 -29.34
N ILE A 249 13.15 2.22 -29.62
CA ILE A 249 12.50 0.94 -29.94
C ILE A 249 11.32 1.15 -30.89
N SER A 250 11.11 0.23 -31.84
CA SER A 250 9.88 0.25 -32.66
C SER A 250 8.67 -0.18 -31.83
N LEU A 251 7.50 0.41 -32.08
CA LEU A 251 6.25 0.07 -31.38
C LEU A 251 5.90 -1.43 -31.53
N SER A 252 6.19 -2.00 -32.70
CA SER A 252 6.01 -3.43 -32.97
C SER A 252 6.91 -4.34 -32.14
N SER A 253 8.17 -3.94 -31.91
CA SER A 253 9.11 -4.70 -31.08
C SER A 253 8.78 -4.55 -29.60
N LEU A 254 8.33 -3.35 -29.19
CA LEU A 254 7.87 -3.06 -27.85
C LEU A 254 6.65 -3.92 -27.50
N GLY A 255 5.63 -3.94 -28.35
CA GLY A 255 4.42 -4.75 -28.17
C GLY A 255 4.74 -6.24 -28.01
N LYS A 256 5.63 -6.79 -28.85
CA LYS A 256 6.09 -8.19 -28.74
C LYS A 256 6.77 -8.48 -27.39
N ARG A 257 7.59 -7.56 -26.87
CA ARG A 257 8.28 -7.75 -25.57
C ARG A 257 7.33 -7.64 -24.38
N LEU A 258 6.33 -6.76 -24.48
CA LEU A 258 5.35 -6.53 -23.42
C LEU A 258 4.11 -7.45 -23.54
N SER A 259 4.02 -8.25 -24.59
CA SER A 259 2.86 -9.10 -24.92
C SER A 259 1.55 -8.31 -25.08
N ILE A 260 1.61 -7.16 -25.75
CA ILE A 260 0.48 -6.26 -26.04
C ILE A 260 0.47 -5.82 -27.50
N SER A 261 -0.65 -5.22 -27.95
CA SER A 261 -0.76 -4.67 -29.30
C SER A 261 0.13 -3.42 -29.48
N CYS A 262 0.44 -3.07 -30.73
CA CYS A 262 1.19 -1.85 -31.04
C CYS A 262 0.46 -0.59 -30.56
N GLU A 263 -0.86 -0.55 -30.77
CA GLU A 263 -1.74 0.57 -30.38
C GLU A 263 -1.80 0.71 -28.85
N GLU A 264 -1.89 -0.40 -28.12
CA GLU A 264 -1.82 -0.41 -26.65
C GLU A 264 -0.44 0.06 -26.15
N ALA A 265 0.64 -0.37 -26.79
CA ALA A 265 1.98 0.07 -26.43
C ALA A 265 2.16 1.58 -26.63
N GLU A 266 1.65 2.14 -27.73
CA GLU A 266 1.69 3.58 -28.01
C GLU A 266 0.86 4.38 -27.00
N THR A 267 -0.39 3.97 -26.77
CA THR A 267 -1.29 4.66 -25.84
C THR A 267 -0.75 4.66 -24.41
N VAL A 268 -0.18 3.54 -23.93
CA VAL A 268 0.40 3.52 -22.59
C VAL A 268 1.68 4.34 -22.51
N ALA A 269 2.55 4.29 -23.54
CA ALA A 269 3.75 5.12 -23.58
C ALA A 269 3.40 6.61 -23.55
N ALA A 270 2.41 7.03 -24.35
CA ALA A 270 1.93 8.41 -24.40
C ALA A 270 1.44 8.88 -23.03
N LEU A 271 0.61 8.07 -22.34
CA LEU A 271 0.12 8.39 -21.00
C LEU A 271 1.26 8.48 -19.97
N MET A 272 2.25 7.59 -20.03
CA MET A 272 3.38 7.62 -19.10
C MET A 272 4.29 8.84 -19.31
N ILE A 273 4.45 9.29 -20.56
CA ILE A 273 5.19 10.50 -20.92
C ILE A 273 4.42 11.75 -20.48
N GLU A 274 3.12 11.82 -20.79
CA GLU A 274 2.25 12.94 -20.40
C GLU A 274 2.23 13.15 -18.88
N GLN A 275 2.19 12.07 -18.11
CA GLN A 275 2.20 12.11 -16.65
C GLN A 275 3.59 12.38 -16.04
N GLY A 276 4.64 12.53 -16.87
CA GLY A 276 6.02 12.76 -16.42
C GLY A 276 6.65 11.57 -15.68
N ARG A 277 6.08 10.36 -15.84
CA ARG A 277 6.59 9.13 -15.21
C ARG A 277 7.65 8.45 -16.07
N MET A 278 7.68 8.77 -17.35
CA MET A 278 8.63 8.32 -18.36
C MET A 278 9.05 9.50 -19.22
N HIS A 279 10.29 9.50 -19.70
CA HIS A 279 10.80 10.57 -20.56
C HIS A 279 11.13 9.99 -21.92
N GLY A 280 10.59 10.61 -22.97
CA GLY A 280 10.77 10.15 -24.33
C GLY A 280 9.89 10.93 -25.30
N ILE A 281 10.13 10.69 -26.59
CA ILE A 281 9.39 11.26 -27.71
C ILE A 281 8.87 10.09 -28.54
N ILE A 282 7.59 10.17 -28.91
CA ILE A 282 6.96 9.19 -29.80
C ILE A 282 6.99 9.75 -31.22
N ASP A 283 7.64 9.02 -32.13
CA ASP A 283 7.57 9.29 -33.56
C ASP A 283 6.51 8.36 -34.17
N GLN A 284 5.32 8.93 -34.40
CA GLN A 284 4.18 8.19 -34.95
C GLN A 284 4.38 7.82 -36.43
N VAL A 285 5.17 8.58 -37.20
CA VAL A 285 5.42 8.29 -38.62
C VAL A 285 6.42 7.13 -38.74
N ALA A 286 7.50 7.18 -37.96
CA ALA A 286 8.49 6.10 -37.92
C ALA A 286 8.04 4.89 -37.07
N GLN A 287 6.91 5.00 -36.36
CA GLN A 287 6.37 3.97 -35.46
C GLN A 287 7.41 3.54 -34.41
N SER A 288 8.08 4.51 -33.79
CA SER A 288 9.14 4.28 -32.82
C SER A 288 9.10 5.25 -31.65
N ILE A 289 9.64 4.82 -30.52
CA ILE A 289 9.79 5.64 -29.31
C ILE A 289 11.28 5.87 -29.12
N ILE A 290 11.65 7.13 -28.90
CA ILE A 290 12.99 7.55 -28.53
C ILE A 290 12.94 7.92 -27.06
N PHE A 291 13.61 7.12 -26.22
CA PHE A 291 13.68 7.36 -24.79
C PHE A 291 14.73 8.42 -24.49
N GLN A 292 14.40 9.31 -23.57
CA GLN A 292 15.33 10.30 -23.05
C GLN A 292 15.66 9.92 -21.61
N ASP A 293 16.93 9.75 -21.33
CA ASP A 293 17.36 9.50 -19.97
C ASP A 293 17.60 10.84 -19.29
N VAL A 294 16.85 11.11 -18.21
CA VAL A 294 16.96 12.38 -17.45
C VAL A 294 18.35 12.56 -16.85
N ASN A 295 19.05 11.45 -16.62
CA ASN A 295 20.41 11.42 -16.09
C ASN A 295 21.49 11.57 -17.17
N ILE A 296 21.16 11.43 -18.45
CA ILE A 296 22.10 11.81 -19.51
C ILE A 296 22.11 13.33 -19.53
N LYS A 297 23.03 13.89 -18.74
CA LYS A 297 23.62 15.20 -19.01
C LYS A 297 24.04 15.22 -20.48
N CYS A 298 24.23 16.42 -21.04
CA CYS A 298 24.85 16.63 -22.36
C CYS A 298 25.94 15.57 -22.65
N PRO A 299 26.18 15.14 -23.90
CA PRO A 299 27.15 14.09 -24.22
C PRO A 299 28.50 14.21 -23.48
N LEU A 300 28.92 15.45 -23.21
CA LEU A 300 30.06 15.81 -22.34
C LEU A 300 29.93 15.31 -20.90
N GLY A 301 28.78 15.47 -20.24
CA GLY A 301 28.56 14.93 -18.90
C GLY A 301 28.60 13.40 -18.84
N SER A 302 28.13 12.69 -19.87
CA SER A 302 28.31 11.22 -19.93
C SER A 302 29.77 10.82 -20.05
N TRP A 303 30.58 11.64 -20.72
CA TRP A 303 32.03 11.44 -20.83
C TRP A 303 32.73 11.74 -19.49
N ASP A 304 32.33 12.81 -18.80
CA ASP A 304 32.81 13.12 -17.44
C ASP A 304 32.50 11.98 -16.45
N ASP A 305 31.27 11.44 -16.48
CA ASP A 305 30.85 10.33 -15.62
C ASP A 305 31.68 9.05 -15.92
N GLN A 306 32.02 8.79 -17.19
CA GLN A 306 32.91 7.68 -17.58
C GLN A 306 34.35 7.87 -17.08
N ILE A 307 34.90 9.08 -17.18
CA ILE A 307 36.21 9.42 -16.65
C ILE A 307 36.22 9.21 -15.12
N GLN A 308 35.18 9.71 -14.44
CA GLN A 308 35.04 9.54 -13.00
C GLN A 308 34.96 8.07 -12.60
N ALA A 309 34.13 7.27 -13.30
CA ALA A 309 34.01 5.84 -13.04
C ALA A 309 35.34 5.08 -13.25
N PHE A 310 36.07 5.42 -14.32
CA PHE A 310 37.41 4.86 -14.57
C PHE A 310 38.37 5.20 -13.43
N CYS A 311 38.43 6.47 -13.01
CA CYS A 311 39.29 6.93 -11.91
C CYS A 311 38.91 6.25 -10.59
N SER A 312 37.62 6.12 -10.27
CA SER A 312 37.16 5.41 -9.07
C SER A 312 37.51 3.92 -9.10
N SER A 313 37.39 3.27 -10.27
CA SER A 313 37.81 1.87 -10.43
C SER A 313 39.32 1.71 -10.28
N LEU A 314 40.11 2.64 -10.83
CA LEU A 314 41.56 2.63 -10.71
C LEU A 314 41.99 2.78 -9.24
N ASN A 315 41.37 3.71 -8.51
CA ASN A 315 41.62 3.90 -7.08
C ASN A 315 41.27 2.63 -6.29
N SER A 316 40.12 2.00 -6.54
CA SER A 316 39.76 0.75 -5.86
C SER A 316 40.76 -0.38 -6.13
N VAL A 317 41.29 -0.49 -7.35
CA VAL A 317 42.34 -1.46 -7.68
C VAL A 317 43.65 -1.11 -6.96
N ALA A 318 44.04 0.16 -6.94
CA ALA A 318 45.25 0.62 -6.25
C ALA A 318 45.19 0.34 -4.75
N ASP A 319 44.05 0.62 -4.11
CA ASP A 319 43.81 0.34 -2.69
C ASP A 319 43.89 -1.17 -2.41
N ASN A 320 43.24 -2.01 -3.23
CA ASN A 320 43.30 -3.47 -3.10
C ASN A 320 44.74 -4.02 -3.24
N VAL A 321 45.55 -3.45 -4.14
CA VAL A 321 46.96 -3.84 -4.30
C VAL A 321 47.79 -3.39 -3.08
N ALA A 322 47.56 -2.19 -2.57
CA ALA A 322 48.24 -1.68 -1.38
C ALA A 322 47.94 -2.55 -0.15
N ASP A 323 46.67 -2.95 0.03
CA ASP A 323 46.24 -3.84 1.12
C ASP A 323 46.91 -5.22 1.02
N GLN A 324 47.00 -5.81 -0.19
CA GLN A 324 47.69 -7.08 -0.38
C GLN A 324 49.20 -7.01 -0.08
N ILE A 325 49.86 -5.90 -0.43
CA ILE A 325 51.27 -5.67 -0.11
C ILE A 325 51.48 -5.47 1.40
N ALA A 326 50.55 -4.79 2.07
CA ALA A 326 50.60 -4.60 3.52
C ALA A 326 50.44 -5.93 4.28
N VAL A 327 49.52 -6.80 3.85
CA VAL A 327 49.33 -8.14 4.41
C VAL A 327 50.56 -9.04 4.17
N GLY A 328 51.13 -9.01 2.97
CA GLY A 328 52.33 -9.81 2.64
C GLY A 328 53.63 -9.34 3.30
N ARG A 329 53.68 -8.13 3.86
CA ARG A 329 54.80 -7.63 4.69
C ARG A 329 54.64 -7.92 6.18
N ALA A 330 53.43 -8.29 6.63
CA ALA A 330 53.12 -8.62 8.02
C ALA A 330 53.26 -10.13 8.34
N THR A 331 53.43 -10.97 7.31
CA THR A 331 53.78 -12.40 7.39
C THR A 331 55.27 -12.62 7.22
#